data_AF-A0A084GAP6-F1
#
_entry.id   AF-A0A084GAP6-F1
#
_cell.length_a   1.000
_cell.length_b   1.000
_cell.length_c   1.000
_cell.angle_alpha   90.00
_cell.angle_beta   90.00
_cell.angle_gamma   90.00
#
_symmetry.space_group_name_H-M   'P 1'
#
loop_
_entity.id
_entity.type
_entity.pdbx_description
1 polymer ?
#
loop_
_entity_poly.entity_id
_entity_poly.type
_entity_poly.pdbx_seq_one_letter_code
_entity_poly.pdbx_strand_id
1 'polypeptide(L)'
;MATADNGPSADLPSRILYALSTSEPVLTSEAFPEVPFAEVKAAVDSLNSKSMITYKPLEKELALLEPEGEQIAAHGSHEARVFEALRSAMEGLSIPELEKAIGDKTVTKLGQGKAFKEKWISKTKDGKLVATAKSIEDVTQRQLLDIKKNQTHDAKVIADLRKRKLIKIQRVISFSVSKGPKYALEVVKQETDLTADMLASGAWKTVDFKPYNFNALGADQNAGALHPLNKVRHEFRQIFFEMGFQEMPTNRYIESGFWNFDALYVPQQHPARDLQDTFYVADPKIADQPRSEENGEFEAKYWDNVKEVHQDGLFGSIGYRYPWSADESLRLVLRTHTTAISAAVLRKLASEKGPDGRPPPARYFSIDRVFRNESVDATHLAEFHQVEGVIADYGLTLGGLMEFMEIFFGKMGITDLKFKPAYNPYTEPSMEIFSYHKGLNKLVEIGNSGMFRPEMLEAMGLPKDMRVYGWGLSLERPTMIKYGISNIRELLGHKVDLGFIKRNPAVRLDKN
;
A
#
# COMPACT_ATOMS: atom_id res chain seq x y z
N MET A 1 -21.54 66.08 -10.74
CA MET A 1 -22.70 65.35 -10.19
C MET A 1 -23.11 64.31 -11.23
N ALA A 2 -22.68 63.07 -11.03
CA ALA A 2 -23.16 61.92 -11.80
C ALA A 2 -23.81 60.99 -10.77
N THR A 3 -25.10 60.74 -10.94
CA THR A 3 -25.93 59.92 -10.08
C THR A 3 -25.47 58.47 -10.17
N ALA A 4 -24.95 57.93 -9.06
CA ALA A 4 -24.61 56.52 -8.93
C ALA A 4 -25.89 55.69 -8.98
N ASP A 5 -25.93 54.76 -9.93
CA ASP A 5 -27.02 53.84 -10.18
C ASP A 5 -27.07 52.80 -9.06
N ASN A 6 -28.15 52.80 -8.28
CA ASN A 6 -28.44 51.79 -7.26
C ASN A 6 -28.97 50.52 -7.95
N GLY A 7 -28.06 49.69 -8.46
CA GLY A 7 -28.40 48.43 -9.15
C GLY A 7 -28.07 47.17 -8.32
N PRO A 8 -29.00 46.20 -8.16
CA PRO A 8 -28.78 44.92 -7.50
C PRO A 8 -27.94 43.90 -8.33
N SER A 9 -27.12 44.36 -9.29
CA SER A 9 -26.33 43.48 -10.19
C SER A 9 -24.83 43.39 -9.88
N ALA A 10 -24.35 44.05 -8.82
CA ALA A 10 -22.95 43.97 -8.41
C ALA A 10 -22.64 42.63 -7.71
N ASP A 11 -21.47 42.06 -8.00
CA ASP A 11 -21.00 40.82 -7.37
C ASP A 11 -20.85 40.96 -5.84
N LEU A 12 -20.89 39.84 -5.13
CA LEU A 12 -20.86 39.83 -3.67
C LEU A 12 -19.62 40.56 -3.07
N PRO A 13 -18.40 40.43 -3.63
CA PRO A 13 -17.25 41.23 -3.19
C PRO A 13 -17.49 42.74 -3.25
N SER A 14 -18.04 43.26 -4.35
CA SER A 14 -18.34 44.69 -4.50
C SER A 14 -19.42 45.14 -3.52
N ARG A 15 -20.45 44.32 -3.30
CA ARG A 15 -21.50 44.58 -2.29
C ARG A 15 -20.91 44.65 -0.87
N ILE A 16 -19.97 43.78 -0.51
CA ILE A 16 -19.28 43.80 0.80
C ILE A 16 -18.44 45.08 0.95
N LEU A 17 -17.66 45.44 -0.08
CA LEU A 17 -16.85 46.67 -0.06
C LEU A 17 -17.73 47.92 0.08
N TYR A 18 -18.86 47.97 -0.62
CA TYR A 18 -19.82 49.05 -0.51
C TYR A 18 -20.48 49.10 0.88
N ALA A 19 -20.90 47.96 1.44
CA ALA A 19 -21.45 47.91 2.80
C ALA A 19 -20.44 48.46 3.83
N LEU A 20 -19.16 48.10 3.71
CA LEU A 20 -18.07 48.63 4.54
C LEU A 20 -17.85 50.14 4.39
N SER A 21 -18.26 50.73 3.26
CA SER A 21 -18.19 52.18 3.08
C SER A 21 -19.20 52.91 3.96
N THR A 22 -20.32 52.25 4.24
CA THR A 22 -21.45 52.80 5.01
C THR A 22 -21.43 52.43 6.49
N SER A 23 -20.93 51.25 6.85
CA SER A 23 -20.89 50.77 8.24
C SER A 23 -19.65 49.92 8.51
N GLU A 24 -19.10 50.01 9.71
CA GLU A 24 -17.92 49.24 10.11
C GLU A 24 -17.96 48.89 11.61
N PRO A 25 -17.88 47.61 12.01
CA PRO A 25 -17.77 46.42 11.16
C PRO A 25 -19.10 46.03 10.48
N VAL A 26 -19.01 45.34 9.34
CA VAL A 26 -20.17 44.70 8.69
C VAL A 26 -20.29 43.27 9.18
N LEU A 27 -21.47 42.91 9.72
CA LEU A 27 -21.81 41.54 10.05
C LEU A 27 -22.45 40.87 8.83
N THR A 28 -21.79 39.85 8.26
CA THR A 28 -22.28 39.22 7.03
C THR A 28 -23.64 38.54 7.19
N SER A 29 -23.96 38.07 8.40
CA SER A 29 -25.27 37.48 8.72
C SER A 29 -26.42 38.49 8.72
N GLU A 30 -26.14 39.77 8.88
CA GLU A 30 -27.15 40.84 8.91
C GLU A 30 -27.24 41.56 7.57
N ALA A 31 -26.09 41.81 6.94
CA ALA A 31 -26.02 42.52 5.66
C ALA A 31 -26.37 41.62 4.46
N PHE A 32 -26.14 40.31 4.56
CA PHE A 32 -26.33 39.34 3.48
C PHE A 32 -26.98 38.02 3.96
N PRO A 33 -28.13 38.06 4.66
CA PRO A 33 -28.77 36.87 5.22
C PRO A 33 -29.23 35.85 4.16
N GLU A 34 -29.49 36.31 2.93
CA GLU A 34 -29.96 35.50 1.82
C GLU A 34 -28.85 34.73 1.06
N VAL A 35 -27.58 35.06 1.31
CA VAL A 35 -26.45 34.55 0.54
C VAL A 35 -25.89 33.27 1.17
N PRO A 36 -25.65 32.19 0.40
CA PRO A 36 -25.06 30.96 0.93
C PRO A 36 -23.69 31.19 1.57
N PHE A 37 -23.43 30.50 2.69
CA PHE A 37 -22.16 30.60 3.42
C PHE A 37 -20.92 30.42 2.53
N ALA A 38 -20.95 29.47 1.59
CA ALA A 38 -19.83 29.19 0.70
C ALA A 38 -19.46 30.40 -0.17
N GLU A 39 -20.45 31.15 -0.64
CA GLU A 39 -20.25 32.35 -1.45
C GLU A 39 -19.71 33.50 -0.61
N VAL A 40 -20.27 33.72 0.58
CA VAL A 40 -19.75 34.72 1.54
C VAL A 40 -18.30 34.41 1.90
N LYS A 41 -17.99 33.16 2.26
CA LYS A 41 -16.63 32.71 2.59
C LYS A 41 -15.66 33.00 1.43
N ALA A 42 -16.02 32.64 0.21
CA ALA A 42 -15.18 32.86 -0.97
C ALA A 42 -14.94 34.36 -1.25
N ALA A 43 -15.97 35.19 -1.11
CA ALA A 43 -15.86 36.63 -1.32
C ALA A 43 -14.97 37.30 -0.26
N VAL A 44 -15.18 36.96 1.01
CA VAL A 44 -14.40 37.52 2.13
C VAL A 44 -12.94 37.03 2.08
N ASP A 45 -12.69 35.76 1.73
CA ASP A 45 -11.32 35.25 1.51
C ASP A 45 -10.61 35.95 0.34
N SER A 46 -11.32 36.16 -0.77
CA SER A 46 -10.79 36.87 -1.95
C SER A 46 -10.39 38.30 -1.62
N LEU A 47 -11.27 39.07 -0.95
CA LEU A 47 -10.99 40.45 -0.55
C LEU A 47 -9.86 40.54 0.51
N ASN A 48 -9.82 39.59 1.44
CA ASN A 48 -8.77 39.52 2.46
C ASN A 48 -7.41 39.17 1.84
N SER A 49 -7.35 38.28 0.85
CA SER A 49 -6.11 37.94 0.11
C SER A 49 -5.49 39.15 -0.61
N LYS A 50 -6.33 40.13 -0.97
CA LYS A 50 -5.93 41.41 -1.57
C LYS A 50 -5.68 42.51 -0.54
N SER A 51 -5.77 42.17 0.75
CA SER A 51 -5.65 43.09 1.89
C SER A 51 -6.66 44.26 1.86
N MET A 52 -7.78 44.11 1.15
CA MET A 52 -8.82 45.15 1.04
C MET A 52 -9.71 45.17 2.28
N ILE A 53 -9.87 44.02 2.93
CA ILE A 53 -10.62 43.85 4.18
C ILE A 53 -9.76 43.06 5.18
N THR A 54 -10.17 43.08 6.44
CA THR A 54 -9.82 42.07 7.44
C THR A 54 -11.12 41.50 8.00
N TYR A 55 -11.10 40.25 8.47
CA TYR A 55 -12.32 39.65 9.02
C TYR A 55 -12.04 38.72 10.19
N LYS A 56 -13.05 38.56 11.05
CA LYS A 56 -13.06 37.59 12.15
C LYS A 56 -14.26 36.65 12.01
N PRO A 57 -14.07 35.33 12.08
CA PRO A 57 -15.17 34.39 12.13
C PRO A 57 -15.94 34.53 13.46
N LEU A 58 -17.26 34.48 13.38
CA LEU A 58 -18.19 34.45 14.49
C LEU A 58 -18.96 33.13 14.43
N GLU A 59 -18.79 32.29 15.45
CA GLU A 59 -19.49 31.02 15.55
C GLU A 59 -20.74 31.16 16.41
N LYS A 60 -21.89 30.72 15.89
CA LYS A 60 -23.12 30.57 16.65
C LYS A 60 -23.62 29.13 16.51
N GLU A 61 -23.86 28.48 17.64
CA GLU A 61 -24.47 27.15 17.67
C GLU A 61 -25.99 27.29 17.73
N LEU A 62 -26.68 26.69 16.77
CA LEU A 62 -28.13 26.62 16.73
C LEU A 62 -28.58 25.19 17.03
N ALA A 63 -29.51 25.06 17.98
CA ALA A 63 -30.20 23.80 18.24
C ALA A 63 -31.39 23.68 17.29
N LEU A 64 -31.39 22.65 16.45
CA LEU A 64 -32.47 22.34 15.53
C LEU A 64 -33.08 21.00 15.87
N LEU A 65 -34.39 20.87 15.70
CA LEU A 65 -35.10 19.61 15.95
C LEU A 65 -34.74 18.60 14.86
N GLU A 66 -34.55 17.36 15.29
CA GLU A 66 -34.48 16.19 14.39
C GLU A 66 -35.91 15.71 14.10
N PRO A 67 -36.13 14.86 13.07
CA PRO A 67 -37.47 14.39 12.70
C PRO A 67 -38.31 13.84 13.86
N GLU A 68 -37.68 13.09 14.77
CA GLU A 68 -38.36 12.58 15.98
C GLU A 68 -38.69 13.70 16.99
N GLY A 69 -37.80 14.69 17.13
CA GLY A 69 -38.05 15.88 17.95
C GLY A 69 -39.21 16.73 17.42
N GLU A 70 -39.33 16.87 16.10
CA GLU A 70 -40.47 17.54 15.44
C GLU A 70 -41.80 16.82 15.71
N GLN A 71 -41.79 15.47 15.67
CA GLN A 71 -42.97 14.68 16.00
C GLN A 71 -43.40 14.86 17.46
N ILE A 72 -42.44 14.86 18.39
CA ILE A 72 -42.71 15.08 19.82
C ILE A 72 -43.22 16.50 20.07
N ALA A 73 -42.64 17.51 19.41
CA ALA A 73 -43.10 18.89 19.53
C ALA A 73 -44.57 19.03 19.08
N ALA A 74 -44.95 18.36 18.00
CA ALA A 74 -46.30 18.41 17.43
C ALA A 74 -47.35 17.55 18.19
N HIS A 75 -46.98 16.35 18.66
CA HIS A 75 -47.95 15.36 19.16
C HIS A 75 -47.76 14.97 20.64
N GLY A 76 -46.81 15.59 21.34
CA GLY A 76 -46.43 15.22 22.70
C GLY A 76 -45.36 14.13 22.73
N SER A 77 -44.66 14.05 23.87
CA SER A 77 -43.61 13.07 24.11
C SER A 77 -44.15 11.64 24.17
N HIS A 78 -43.26 10.68 23.97
CA HIS A 78 -43.62 9.26 24.00
C HIS A 78 -44.26 8.87 25.34
N GLU A 79 -43.72 9.35 26.46
CA GLU A 79 -44.25 9.15 27.80
C GLU A 79 -45.63 9.80 28.02
N ALA A 80 -45.85 11.01 27.48
CA ALA A 80 -47.12 11.70 27.60
C ALA A 80 -48.23 11.04 26.76
N ARG A 81 -47.88 10.57 25.55
CA ARG A 81 -48.79 9.81 24.68
C ARG A 81 -49.19 8.47 25.31
N VAL A 82 -48.25 7.79 25.98
CA VAL A 82 -48.55 6.55 26.74
C VAL A 82 -49.48 6.84 27.93
N PHE A 83 -49.22 7.91 28.69
CA PHE A 83 -50.09 8.31 29.79
C PHE A 83 -51.51 8.65 29.31
N GLU A 84 -51.64 9.42 28.23
CA GLU A 84 -52.94 9.85 27.71
C GLU A 84 -53.76 8.64 27.21
N ALA A 85 -53.14 7.72 26.45
CA ALA A 85 -53.79 6.50 25.99
C ALA A 85 -54.31 5.63 27.16
N LEU A 86 -53.53 5.54 28.25
CA LEU A 86 -53.92 4.80 29.45
C LEU A 86 -54.97 5.53 30.29
N ARG A 87 -54.93 6.87 30.32
CA ARG A 87 -55.94 7.70 30.97
C ARG A 87 -57.30 7.56 30.29
N SER A 88 -57.33 7.54 28.95
CA SER A 88 -58.57 7.35 28.19
C SER A 88 -59.17 5.96 28.35
N ALA A 89 -58.36 4.93 28.59
CA ALA A 89 -58.81 3.54 28.66
C ALA A 89 -59.47 3.15 30.01
N MET A 90 -59.27 3.93 31.09
CA MET A 90 -59.80 3.76 32.46
C MET A 90 -59.56 2.41 33.18
N GLU A 91 -59.78 1.26 32.54
CA GLU A 91 -59.57 -0.10 33.06
C GLU A 91 -58.14 -0.65 32.85
N GLY A 92 -57.27 0.16 32.23
CA GLY A 92 -55.89 -0.20 31.90
C GLY A 92 -55.76 -1.06 30.64
N LEU A 93 -54.62 -0.95 29.98
CA LEU A 93 -54.32 -1.67 28.72
C LEU A 93 -53.18 -2.67 28.94
N SER A 94 -53.28 -3.83 28.29
CA SER A 94 -52.11 -4.70 28.11
C SER A 94 -51.11 -4.07 27.12
N ILE A 95 -49.86 -4.54 27.10
CA ILE A 95 -48.83 -4.00 26.20
C ILE A 95 -49.25 -4.09 24.72
N PRO A 96 -49.81 -5.21 24.21
CA PRO A 96 -50.28 -5.30 22.82
C PRO A 96 -51.45 -4.34 22.51
N GLU A 97 -52.36 -4.12 23.45
CA GLU A 97 -53.48 -3.20 23.29
C GLU A 97 -53.02 -1.73 23.29
N LEU A 98 -52.02 -1.41 24.12
CA LEU A 98 -51.38 -0.09 24.16
C LEU A 98 -50.60 0.22 22.88
N GLU A 99 -49.90 -0.78 22.30
CA GLU A 99 -49.26 -0.64 20.98
C GLU A 99 -50.28 -0.34 19.89
N LYS A 100 -51.44 -1.03 19.92
CA LYS A 100 -52.53 -0.81 18.96
C LYS A 100 -53.18 0.57 19.13
N ALA A 101 -53.35 1.04 20.36
CA ALA A 101 -53.95 2.35 20.64
C ALA A 101 -53.06 3.53 20.23
N ILE A 102 -51.74 3.41 20.40
CA ILE A 102 -50.77 4.47 20.05
C ILE A 102 -50.41 4.42 18.56
N GLY A 103 -50.49 3.24 17.93
CA GLY A 103 -50.21 3.03 16.51
C GLY A 103 -48.73 2.99 16.15
N ASP A 104 -47.83 3.14 17.13
CA ASP A 104 -46.38 3.11 16.94
C ASP A 104 -45.69 2.37 18.08
N LYS A 105 -45.13 1.20 17.75
CA LYS A 105 -44.43 0.32 18.70
C LYS A 105 -43.22 0.98 19.36
N THR A 106 -42.57 1.91 18.67
CA THR A 106 -41.36 2.60 19.16
C THR A 106 -41.75 3.60 20.25
N VAL A 107 -42.82 4.36 20.02
CA VAL A 107 -43.41 5.29 20.99
C VAL A 107 -43.86 4.54 22.24
N THR A 108 -44.56 3.42 22.06
CA THR A 108 -45.04 2.58 23.17
C THR A 108 -43.89 2.02 24.01
N LYS A 109 -42.85 1.48 23.37
CA LYS A 109 -41.70 0.88 24.08
C LYS A 109 -40.85 1.92 24.82
N LEU A 110 -40.52 3.05 24.17
CA LEU A 110 -39.69 4.11 24.77
C LEU A 110 -40.46 4.92 25.82
N GLY A 111 -41.73 5.21 25.55
CA GLY A 111 -42.60 6.00 26.43
C GLY A 111 -42.94 5.30 27.74
N GLN A 112 -43.16 3.97 27.71
CA GLN A 112 -43.46 3.20 28.93
C GLN A 112 -42.36 3.33 29.99
N GLY A 113 -41.09 3.12 29.61
CA GLY A 113 -39.98 3.13 30.55
C GLY A 113 -39.83 4.46 31.28
N LYS A 114 -40.04 5.58 30.57
CA LYS A 114 -39.95 6.93 31.16
C LYS A 114 -41.20 7.29 31.96
N ALA A 115 -42.40 6.93 31.48
CA ALA A 115 -43.65 7.11 32.23
C ALA A 115 -43.66 6.35 33.57
N PHE A 116 -43.03 5.17 33.63
CA PHE A 116 -42.82 4.45 34.89
C PHE A 116 -41.87 5.20 35.84
N LYS A 117 -40.76 5.73 35.31
CA LYS A 117 -39.76 6.46 36.08
C LYS A 117 -40.34 7.74 36.71
N GLU A 118 -41.19 8.44 35.97
CA GLU A 118 -41.90 9.65 36.41
C GLU A 118 -43.15 9.34 37.26
N LYS A 119 -43.43 8.06 37.54
CA LYS A 119 -44.60 7.58 38.30
C LYS A 119 -45.95 7.99 37.70
N TRP A 120 -46.01 8.19 36.38
CA TRP A 120 -47.25 8.53 35.67
C TRP A 120 -48.15 7.31 35.48
N ILE A 121 -47.54 6.13 35.39
CA ILE A 121 -48.22 4.86 35.17
C ILE A 121 -47.75 3.80 36.17
N SER A 122 -48.60 2.81 36.44
CA SER A 122 -48.29 1.66 37.29
C SER A 122 -48.83 0.35 36.69
N LYS A 123 -48.34 -0.79 37.18
CA LYS A 123 -48.75 -2.12 36.72
C LYS A 123 -49.71 -2.75 37.73
N THR A 124 -50.87 -3.19 37.28
CA THR A 124 -51.86 -3.88 38.11
C THR A 124 -51.48 -5.35 38.35
N LYS A 125 -52.11 -6.00 39.31
CA LYS A 125 -51.86 -7.42 39.65
C LYS A 125 -52.13 -8.36 38.47
N ASP A 126 -53.04 -7.99 37.57
CA ASP A 126 -53.40 -8.75 36.36
C ASP A 126 -52.49 -8.45 35.16
N GLY A 127 -51.42 -7.67 35.37
CA GLY A 127 -50.40 -7.42 34.36
C GLY A 127 -50.68 -6.27 33.40
N LYS A 128 -51.80 -5.55 33.55
CA LYS A 128 -52.17 -4.36 32.74
C LYS A 128 -51.48 -3.09 33.26
N LEU A 129 -51.30 -2.11 32.38
CA LEU A 129 -50.79 -0.78 32.71
C LEU A 129 -51.94 0.18 32.96
N VAL A 130 -51.85 1.02 33.99
CA VAL A 130 -52.86 2.05 34.33
C VAL A 130 -52.21 3.40 34.60
N ALA A 131 -52.88 4.49 34.20
CA ALA A 131 -52.48 5.84 34.57
C ALA A 131 -52.72 6.07 36.07
N THR A 132 -51.71 6.59 36.77
CA THR A 132 -51.74 6.81 38.23
C THR A 132 -51.70 8.29 38.60
N ALA A 133 -51.07 9.12 37.77
CA ALA A 133 -51.09 10.58 37.93
C ALA A 133 -52.45 11.16 37.47
N LYS A 134 -52.95 12.22 38.14
CA LYS A 134 -54.18 12.93 37.73
C LYS A 134 -53.95 13.86 36.54
N SER A 135 -52.77 14.47 36.49
CA SER A 135 -52.29 15.32 35.41
C SER A 135 -50.78 15.16 35.29
N ILE A 136 -50.25 15.42 34.09
CA ILE A 136 -48.81 15.38 33.80
C ILE A 136 -48.38 16.70 33.19
N GLU A 137 -47.08 17.00 33.30
CA GLU A 137 -46.45 18.12 32.62
C GLU A 137 -45.45 17.56 31.61
N ASP A 138 -45.71 17.75 30.31
CA ASP A 138 -44.80 17.29 29.26
C ASP A 138 -43.62 18.25 29.11
N VAL A 139 -42.64 18.08 30.01
CA VAL A 139 -41.40 18.86 30.01
C VAL A 139 -40.65 18.68 28.70
N THR A 140 -40.61 17.47 28.13
CA THR A 140 -39.88 17.17 26.89
C THR A 140 -40.49 17.95 25.71
N GLN A 141 -41.82 17.94 25.55
CA GLN A 141 -42.50 18.66 24.47
C GLN A 141 -42.28 20.17 24.61
N ARG A 142 -42.45 20.73 25.81
CA ARG A 142 -42.24 22.16 26.05
C ARG A 142 -40.81 22.60 25.72
N GLN A 143 -39.80 21.84 26.18
CA GLN A 143 -38.40 22.14 25.88
C GLN A 143 -38.12 22.11 24.37
N LEU A 144 -38.72 21.18 23.62
CA LEU A 144 -38.57 21.12 22.17
C LEU A 144 -39.30 22.28 21.46
N LEU A 145 -40.46 22.70 21.95
CA LEU A 145 -41.16 23.89 21.42
C LEU A 145 -40.38 25.18 21.67
N ASP A 146 -39.77 25.33 22.86
CA ASP A 146 -38.91 26.46 23.18
C ASP A 146 -37.65 26.49 22.31
N ILE A 147 -37.03 25.33 22.05
CA ILE A 147 -35.90 25.21 21.11
C ILE A 147 -36.35 25.52 19.68
N LYS A 148 -37.54 25.07 19.26
CA LYS A 148 -38.07 25.37 17.92
C LYS A 148 -38.25 26.87 17.69
N LYS A 149 -38.60 27.63 18.72
CA LYS A 149 -38.77 29.08 18.66
C LYS A 149 -37.45 29.85 18.79
N ASN A 150 -36.62 29.50 19.76
CA ASN A 150 -35.44 30.30 20.15
C ASN A 150 -34.13 29.75 19.58
N GLN A 151 -34.14 28.54 19.00
CA GLN A 151 -32.98 27.83 18.45
C GLN A 151 -31.85 27.63 19.48
N THR A 152 -32.17 27.72 20.77
CA THR A 152 -31.25 27.55 21.91
C THR A 152 -32.03 27.23 23.18
N HIS A 153 -31.32 26.71 24.19
CA HIS A 153 -31.81 26.43 25.55
C HIS A 153 -30.61 26.28 26.51
N ASP A 154 -30.86 26.16 27.81
CA ASP A 154 -29.86 25.78 28.81
C ASP A 154 -28.97 24.61 28.38
N ALA A 155 -27.66 24.72 28.63
CA ALA A 155 -26.66 23.74 28.20
C ALA A 155 -26.95 22.30 28.66
N LYS A 156 -27.52 22.13 29.87
CA LYS A 156 -27.91 20.82 30.40
C LYS A 156 -29.05 20.19 29.60
N VAL A 157 -30.03 21.00 29.17
CA VAL A 157 -31.19 20.55 28.38
C VAL A 157 -30.76 20.17 26.98
N ILE A 158 -29.92 20.99 26.35
CA ILE A 158 -29.33 20.70 25.04
C ILE A 158 -28.56 19.37 25.08
N ALA A 159 -27.74 19.14 26.12
CA ALA A 159 -26.96 17.92 26.26
C ALA A 159 -27.84 16.65 26.37
N ASP A 160 -28.92 16.71 27.15
CA ASP A 160 -29.88 15.60 27.29
C ASP A 160 -30.60 15.31 25.96
N LEU A 161 -31.20 16.33 25.35
CA LEU A 161 -31.98 16.18 24.11
C LEU A 161 -31.11 15.73 22.93
N ARG A 162 -29.85 16.18 22.88
CA ARG A 162 -28.87 15.71 21.89
C ARG A 162 -28.49 14.24 22.12
N LYS A 163 -28.26 13.82 23.37
CA LYS A 163 -28.00 12.40 23.70
C LYS A 163 -29.16 11.50 23.31
N ARG A 164 -30.39 12.02 23.42
CA ARG A 164 -31.63 11.35 23.01
C ARG A 164 -31.92 11.45 21.51
N LYS A 165 -31.05 12.10 20.72
CA LYS A 165 -31.20 12.30 19.26
C LYS A 165 -32.47 13.06 18.84
N LEU A 166 -32.99 13.92 19.73
CA LEU A 166 -34.19 14.74 19.45
C LEU A 166 -33.84 16.09 18.82
N ILE A 167 -32.60 16.55 19.01
CA ILE A 167 -32.07 17.76 18.40
C ILE A 167 -30.67 17.49 17.85
N LYS A 168 -30.27 18.31 16.88
CA LYS A 168 -28.89 18.44 16.41
C LYS A 168 -28.39 19.86 16.63
N ILE A 169 -27.08 19.97 16.82
CA ILE A 169 -26.39 21.26 16.86
C ILE A 169 -25.87 21.55 15.47
N GLN A 170 -26.37 22.63 14.87
CA GLN A 170 -25.83 23.19 13.65
C GLN A 170 -24.95 24.40 13.99
N ARG A 171 -23.67 24.30 13.65
CA ARG A 171 -22.73 25.42 13.73
C ARG A 171 -22.96 26.33 12.53
N VAL A 172 -23.38 27.56 12.79
CA VAL A 172 -23.48 28.62 11.79
C VAL A 172 -22.29 29.55 12.01
N ILE A 173 -21.51 29.75 10.96
CA ILE A 173 -20.35 30.64 10.97
C ILE A 173 -20.72 31.87 10.14
N SER A 174 -20.62 33.05 10.72
CA SER A 174 -20.69 34.33 10.02
C SER A 174 -19.37 35.09 10.19
N PHE A 175 -19.21 36.23 9.52
CA PHE A 175 -17.98 37.01 9.57
C PHE A 175 -18.28 38.44 10.02
N SER A 176 -17.47 38.95 10.93
CA SER A 176 -17.34 40.37 11.21
C SER A 176 -16.22 40.92 10.34
N VAL A 177 -16.58 41.80 9.41
CA VAL A 177 -15.67 42.33 8.40
C VAL A 177 -15.34 43.80 8.70
N SER A 178 -14.07 44.17 8.57
CA SER A 178 -13.56 45.53 8.75
C SER A 178 -12.67 45.93 7.58
N LYS A 179 -12.38 47.23 7.42
CA LYS A 179 -11.51 47.72 6.35
C LYS A 179 -10.09 47.21 6.54
N GLY A 180 -9.48 46.80 5.44
CA GLY A 180 -8.08 46.41 5.38
C GLY A 180 -7.20 47.59 4.97
N PRO A 181 -5.86 47.43 5.02
CA PRO A 181 -4.92 48.48 4.68
C PRO A 181 -4.99 48.94 3.22
N LYS A 182 -5.51 48.11 2.30
CA LYS A 182 -5.72 48.43 0.87
C LYS A 182 -7.21 48.59 0.53
N TYR A 183 -8.04 49.04 1.48
CA TYR A 183 -9.47 49.21 1.22
C TYR A 183 -9.72 50.19 0.07
N ALA A 184 -10.51 49.75 -0.92
CA ALA A 184 -10.99 50.53 -2.04
C ALA A 184 -12.37 50.00 -2.47
N LEU A 185 -13.18 50.82 -3.13
CA LEU A 185 -14.50 50.41 -3.63
C LEU A 185 -14.41 49.50 -4.85
N GLU A 186 -13.32 49.58 -5.61
CA GLU A 186 -13.06 48.74 -6.78
C GLU A 186 -11.82 47.89 -6.56
N VAL A 187 -11.90 46.64 -7.03
CA VAL A 187 -10.79 45.70 -7.00
C VAL A 187 -9.88 45.99 -8.20
N VAL A 188 -8.67 46.48 -7.94
CA VAL A 188 -7.65 46.60 -8.99
C VAL A 188 -7.26 45.20 -9.48
N LYS A 189 -7.36 44.97 -10.79
CA LYS A 189 -6.95 43.70 -11.41
C LYS A 189 -5.43 43.59 -11.36
N GLN A 190 -4.92 42.57 -10.68
CA GLN A 190 -3.50 42.24 -10.66
C GLN A 190 -3.15 41.28 -11.81
N GLU A 191 -2.01 41.50 -12.44
CA GLU A 191 -1.49 40.61 -13.50
C GLU A 191 -0.85 39.36 -12.86
N THR A 192 -1.04 38.19 -13.48
CA THR A 192 -0.52 36.92 -12.93
C THR A 192 0.89 36.62 -13.39
N ASP A 193 1.19 36.91 -14.66
CA ASP A 193 2.43 36.50 -15.30
C ASP A 193 3.03 37.67 -16.08
N LEU A 194 4.36 37.68 -16.13
CA LEU A 194 5.11 38.61 -16.97
C LEU A 194 5.07 38.12 -18.41
N THR A 195 4.58 38.97 -19.32
CA THR A 195 4.48 38.63 -20.75
C THR A 195 5.57 39.32 -21.58
N ALA A 196 5.85 38.77 -22.76
CA ALA A 196 6.80 39.35 -23.71
C ALA A 196 6.40 40.79 -24.13
N ASP A 197 5.11 41.05 -24.32
CA ASP A 197 4.61 42.37 -24.71
C ASP A 197 4.74 43.40 -23.59
N MET A 198 4.52 42.98 -22.33
CA MET A 198 4.76 43.85 -21.18
C MET A 198 6.23 44.24 -21.08
N LEU A 199 7.14 43.28 -21.31
CA LEU A 199 8.59 43.54 -21.36
C LEU A 199 8.96 44.52 -22.47
N ALA A 200 8.40 44.35 -23.67
CA ALA A 200 8.67 45.21 -24.83
C ALA A 200 8.12 46.63 -24.67
N SER A 201 6.92 46.78 -24.10
CA SER A 201 6.26 48.08 -23.89
C SER A 201 6.70 48.81 -22.62
N GLY A 202 7.35 48.12 -21.68
CA GLY A 202 7.68 48.65 -20.36
C GLY A 202 6.52 48.69 -19.36
N ALA A 203 5.33 48.19 -19.74
CA ALA A 203 4.13 48.17 -18.90
C ALA A 203 4.32 47.41 -17.57
N TRP A 204 5.23 46.44 -17.53
CA TRP A 204 5.55 45.66 -16.33
C TRP A 204 6.04 46.51 -15.14
N LYS A 205 6.54 47.73 -15.38
CA LYS A 205 7.05 48.62 -14.33
C LYS A 205 5.94 49.26 -13.49
N THR A 206 4.71 49.33 -14.02
CA THR A 206 3.60 50.07 -13.41
C THR A 206 2.40 49.21 -13.04
N VAL A 207 2.30 47.99 -13.57
CA VAL A 207 1.25 47.04 -13.21
C VAL A 207 1.55 46.36 -11.86
N ASP A 208 0.51 46.05 -11.09
CA ASP A 208 0.63 45.32 -9.84
C ASP A 208 0.50 43.81 -10.11
N PHE A 209 1.50 43.03 -9.70
CA PHE A 209 1.50 41.58 -9.91
C PHE A 209 0.97 40.83 -8.69
N LYS A 210 0.26 39.74 -8.95
CA LYS A 210 -0.15 38.83 -7.88
C LYS A 210 1.11 38.20 -7.25
N PRO A 211 1.28 38.23 -5.91
CA PRO A 211 2.42 37.57 -5.27
C PRO A 211 2.46 36.07 -5.54
N TYR A 212 3.65 35.55 -5.86
CA TYR A 212 3.84 34.12 -6.07
C TYR A 212 3.78 33.36 -4.73
N ASN A 213 3.01 32.27 -4.69
CA ASN A 213 2.93 31.43 -3.50
C ASN A 213 4.11 30.45 -3.46
N PHE A 214 5.20 30.85 -2.79
CA PHE A 214 6.38 30.00 -2.59
C PHE A 214 6.15 28.77 -1.69
N ASN A 215 4.99 28.66 -1.02
CA ASN A 215 4.65 27.47 -0.24
C ASN A 215 4.01 26.35 -1.08
N ALA A 216 3.79 26.57 -2.39
CA ALA A 216 3.30 25.54 -3.28
C ALA A 216 4.45 24.63 -3.77
N LEU A 217 4.18 23.34 -3.98
CA LEU A 217 5.16 22.34 -4.43
C LEU A 217 5.68 22.57 -5.87
N GLY A 218 5.11 23.53 -6.61
CA GLY A 218 5.37 23.74 -8.03
C GLY A 218 4.61 22.76 -8.92
N ALA A 219 4.82 22.88 -10.23
CA ALA A 219 4.23 21.98 -11.22
C ALA A 219 5.04 20.68 -11.35
N ASP A 220 4.34 19.56 -11.53
CA ASP A 220 4.99 18.28 -11.85
C ASP A 220 5.67 18.38 -13.22
N GLN A 221 6.91 17.93 -13.29
CA GLN A 221 7.74 17.96 -14.50
C GLN A 221 7.51 16.75 -15.42
N ASN A 222 6.70 15.77 -15.00
CA ASN A 222 6.35 14.57 -15.78
C ASN A 222 7.57 13.81 -16.32
N ALA A 223 8.62 13.66 -15.51
CA ALA A 223 9.82 12.93 -15.90
C ALA A 223 9.55 11.42 -16.12
N GLY A 224 10.38 10.79 -16.95
CA GLY A 224 10.40 9.33 -17.08
C GLY A 224 10.82 8.65 -15.76
N ALA A 225 10.31 7.44 -15.51
CA ALA A 225 10.56 6.70 -14.27
C ALA A 225 11.01 5.26 -14.54
N LEU A 226 11.96 4.78 -13.74
CA LEU A 226 12.39 3.38 -13.72
C LEU A 226 11.61 2.60 -12.66
N HIS A 227 11.26 1.36 -12.99
CA HIS A 227 10.61 0.46 -12.05
C HIS A 227 11.49 0.20 -10.80
N PRO A 228 10.98 0.27 -9.56
CA PRO A 228 11.76 0.07 -8.34
C PRO A 228 12.57 -1.23 -8.32
N LEU A 229 11.97 -2.35 -8.72
CA LEU A 229 12.66 -3.64 -8.86
C LEU A 229 13.85 -3.58 -9.81
N ASN A 230 13.76 -2.85 -10.94
CA ASN A 230 14.87 -2.69 -11.88
C ASN A 230 15.99 -1.81 -11.32
N LYS A 231 15.64 -0.83 -10.49
CA LYS A 231 16.63 0.00 -9.78
C LYS A 231 17.45 -0.87 -8.80
N VAL A 232 16.78 -1.73 -8.02
CA VAL A 232 17.45 -2.68 -7.12
C VAL A 232 18.23 -3.74 -7.90
N ARG A 233 17.69 -4.27 -9.01
CA ARG A 233 18.43 -5.17 -9.91
C ARG A 233 19.75 -4.54 -10.34
N HIS A 234 19.73 -3.28 -10.75
CA HIS A 234 20.93 -2.57 -11.17
C HIS A 234 21.94 -2.45 -10.02
N GLU A 235 21.50 -2.17 -8.80
CA GLU A 235 22.34 -2.13 -7.59
C GLU A 235 23.04 -3.47 -7.34
N PHE A 236 22.30 -4.59 -7.34
CA PHE A 236 22.90 -5.92 -7.22
C PHE A 236 23.93 -6.19 -8.33
N ARG A 237 23.63 -5.85 -9.59
CA ARG A 237 24.58 -6.00 -10.71
C ARG A 237 25.88 -5.24 -10.45
N GLN A 238 25.79 -4.00 -9.94
CA GLN A 238 26.99 -3.21 -9.63
C GLN A 238 27.82 -3.85 -8.50
N ILE A 239 27.19 -4.34 -7.43
CA ILE A 239 27.89 -5.04 -6.33
C ILE A 239 28.68 -6.24 -6.88
N PHE A 240 28.07 -7.05 -7.74
CA PHE A 240 28.77 -8.17 -8.37
C PHE A 240 29.96 -7.72 -9.23
N PHE A 241 29.80 -6.69 -10.07
CA PHE A 241 30.90 -6.16 -10.88
C PHE A 241 32.04 -5.60 -10.02
N GLU A 242 31.74 -4.87 -8.94
CA GLU A 242 32.75 -4.39 -7.98
C GLU A 242 33.52 -5.54 -7.31
N MET A 243 32.91 -6.71 -7.17
CA MET A 243 33.51 -7.90 -6.57
C MET A 243 34.20 -8.81 -7.60
N GLY A 244 34.30 -8.37 -8.85
CA GLY A 244 34.99 -9.07 -9.93
C GLY A 244 34.21 -10.24 -10.53
N PHE A 245 32.88 -10.22 -10.44
CA PHE A 245 32.03 -11.25 -11.04
C PHE A 245 31.70 -10.91 -12.49
N GLN A 246 31.59 -11.97 -13.31
CA GLN A 246 31.12 -11.91 -14.68
C GLN A 246 29.64 -12.32 -14.76
N GLU A 247 28.84 -11.55 -15.51
CA GLU A 247 27.42 -11.85 -15.70
C GLU A 247 27.23 -13.01 -16.67
N MET A 248 26.46 -14.03 -16.27
CA MET A 248 26.13 -15.19 -17.09
C MET A 248 25.00 -14.88 -18.07
N PRO A 249 25.01 -15.46 -19.28
CA PRO A 249 23.90 -15.31 -20.22
C PRO A 249 22.69 -16.12 -19.77
N THR A 250 21.59 -15.45 -19.49
CA THR A 250 20.32 -16.07 -19.04
C THR A 250 19.20 -15.98 -20.09
N ASN A 251 19.54 -15.81 -21.36
CA ASN A 251 18.64 -15.52 -22.48
C ASN A 251 17.70 -16.68 -22.90
N ARG A 252 17.36 -17.59 -21.97
CA ARG A 252 16.42 -18.70 -22.17
C ARG A 252 15.56 -18.92 -20.91
N TYR A 253 14.24 -18.87 -21.06
CA TYR A 253 13.28 -19.19 -19.98
C TYR A 253 12.93 -20.67 -19.93
N ILE A 254 12.98 -21.34 -21.07
CA ILE A 254 12.77 -22.78 -21.19
C ILE A 254 14.12 -23.47 -20.98
N GLU A 255 14.12 -24.51 -20.15
CA GLU A 255 15.25 -25.40 -19.96
C GLU A 255 14.82 -26.86 -20.15
N SER A 256 15.78 -27.73 -20.46
CA SER A 256 15.56 -29.18 -20.39
C SER A 256 15.57 -29.67 -18.94
N GLY A 257 14.88 -30.76 -18.66
CA GLY A 257 14.95 -31.45 -17.36
C GLY A 257 16.38 -31.81 -16.99
N PHE A 258 17.22 -32.09 -18.00
CA PHE A 258 18.65 -32.32 -17.84
C PHE A 258 19.34 -31.13 -17.18
N TRP A 259 19.29 -29.94 -17.78
CA TRP A 259 19.99 -28.76 -17.23
C TRP A 259 19.34 -28.21 -15.97
N ASN A 260 18.01 -28.24 -15.90
CA ASN A 260 17.29 -27.72 -14.76
C ASN A 260 17.39 -28.63 -13.53
N PHE A 261 17.71 -29.92 -13.68
CA PHE A 261 17.71 -30.84 -12.55
C PHE A 261 18.83 -31.89 -12.58
N ASP A 262 18.93 -32.72 -13.63
CA ASP A 262 19.85 -33.88 -13.63
C ASP A 262 21.33 -33.46 -13.57
N ALA A 263 21.70 -32.41 -14.31
CA ALA A 263 23.02 -31.79 -14.34
C ALA A 263 23.45 -31.24 -12.98
N LEU A 264 22.48 -30.90 -12.13
CA LEU A 264 22.67 -30.44 -10.76
C LEU A 264 22.74 -31.60 -9.76
N TYR A 265 22.65 -32.86 -10.19
CA TYR A 265 22.52 -33.99 -9.28
C TYR A 265 21.22 -33.98 -8.46
N VAL A 266 20.13 -33.40 -8.98
CA VAL A 266 18.80 -33.51 -8.38
C VAL A 266 18.14 -34.82 -8.87
N PRO A 267 17.72 -35.75 -8.01
CA PRO A 267 17.17 -37.04 -8.45
C PRO A 267 15.84 -36.87 -9.21
N GLN A 268 15.53 -37.80 -10.13
CA GLN A 268 14.33 -37.71 -10.99
C GLN A 268 13.00 -37.86 -10.23
N GLN A 269 13.02 -38.52 -9.09
CA GLN A 269 11.90 -38.69 -8.16
C GLN A 269 11.76 -37.53 -7.16
N HIS A 270 12.54 -36.45 -7.31
CA HIS A 270 12.49 -35.33 -6.38
C HIS A 270 11.15 -34.58 -6.52
N PRO A 271 10.45 -34.25 -5.40
CA PRO A 271 9.14 -33.58 -5.45
C PRO A 271 9.12 -32.28 -6.25
N ALA A 272 10.22 -31.51 -6.23
CA ALA A 272 10.34 -30.30 -7.04
C ALA A 272 10.15 -30.51 -8.56
N ARG A 273 10.28 -31.76 -9.06
CA ARG A 273 10.00 -32.11 -10.46
C ARG A 273 8.52 -32.43 -10.71
N ASP A 274 7.67 -32.50 -9.70
CA ASP A 274 6.26 -32.79 -9.88
C ASP A 274 5.54 -31.66 -10.61
N LEU A 275 4.43 -32.00 -11.28
CA LEU A 275 3.56 -31.04 -11.97
C LEU A 275 2.98 -29.98 -11.03
N GLN A 276 2.94 -30.26 -9.72
CA GLN A 276 2.47 -29.32 -8.71
C GLN A 276 3.49 -28.20 -8.42
N ASP A 277 4.79 -28.43 -8.67
CA ASP A 277 5.86 -27.46 -8.36
C ASP A 277 6.49 -26.85 -9.62
N THR A 278 6.50 -27.57 -10.73
CA THR A 278 7.18 -27.17 -11.98
C THR A 278 6.22 -27.02 -13.15
N PHE A 279 6.37 -25.92 -13.90
CA PHE A 279 5.68 -25.74 -15.19
C PHE A 279 6.39 -26.50 -16.31
N TYR A 280 5.77 -27.60 -16.76
CA TYR A 280 6.22 -28.33 -17.94
C TYR A 280 5.67 -27.72 -19.23
N VAL A 281 6.49 -27.73 -20.28
CA VAL A 281 6.12 -27.18 -21.58
C VAL A 281 5.23 -28.17 -22.34
N ALA A 282 4.10 -27.68 -22.84
CA ALA A 282 3.16 -28.50 -23.61
C ALA A 282 3.56 -28.66 -25.08
N ASP A 283 4.24 -27.66 -25.66
CA ASP A 283 4.77 -27.66 -27.02
C ASP A 283 5.92 -26.65 -27.17
N PRO A 284 7.13 -27.07 -27.62
CA PRO A 284 7.57 -28.46 -27.75
C PRO A 284 7.71 -29.12 -26.37
N LYS A 285 7.41 -30.43 -26.28
CA LYS A 285 7.50 -31.19 -25.01
C LYS A 285 8.90 -31.70 -24.68
N ILE A 286 9.67 -32.00 -25.73
CA ILE A 286 10.92 -32.74 -25.66
C ILE A 286 12.02 -31.84 -26.21
N ALA A 287 13.11 -31.75 -25.45
CA ALA A 287 14.33 -31.08 -25.81
C ALA A 287 15.19 -31.98 -26.71
N ASP A 288 16.09 -31.37 -27.47
CA ASP A 288 17.25 -32.08 -27.96
C ASP A 288 18.14 -32.52 -26.79
N GLN A 289 18.93 -33.57 -27.01
CA GLN A 289 19.99 -33.98 -26.07
C GLN A 289 21.00 -32.84 -25.84
N PRO A 290 21.69 -32.78 -24.68
CA PRO A 290 22.62 -31.69 -24.39
C PRO A 290 23.75 -31.62 -25.42
N ARG A 291 23.96 -30.42 -25.97
CA ARG A 291 24.97 -30.15 -26.99
C ARG A 291 26.03 -29.19 -26.46
N SER A 292 27.26 -29.37 -26.90
CA SER A 292 28.37 -28.46 -26.60
C SER A 292 28.14 -27.10 -27.23
N GLU A 293 28.38 -26.03 -26.47
CA GLU A 293 28.33 -24.66 -27.00
C GLU A 293 29.44 -24.38 -28.02
N GLU A 294 30.54 -25.15 -28.01
CA GLU A 294 31.69 -24.92 -28.89
C GLU A 294 31.45 -25.41 -30.32
N ASN A 295 30.88 -26.61 -30.47
CA ASN A 295 30.72 -27.28 -31.77
C ASN A 295 29.28 -27.75 -32.07
N GLY A 296 28.35 -27.61 -31.13
CA GLY A 296 26.95 -28.02 -31.29
C GLY A 296 26.73 -29.54 -31.28
N GLU A 297 27.74 -30.34 -30.97
CA GLU A 297 27.64 -31.80 -30.96
C GLU A 297 27.08 -32.32 -29.63
N PHE A 298 26.44 -33.49 -29.67
CA PHE A 298 25.92 -34.16 -28.48
C PHE A 298 27.04 -34.48 -27.48
N GLU A 299 26.87 -34.08 -26.23
CA GLU A 299 27.82 -34.34 -25.15
C GLU A 299 27.64 -35.73 -24.54
N ALA A 300 27.85 -36.78 -25.33
CA ALA A 300 27.66 -38.18 -24.91
C ALA A 300 28.35 -38.51 -23.58
N LYS A 301 29.61 -38.09 -23.42
CA LYS A 301 30.37 -38.33 -22.18
C LYS A 301 29.75 -37.66 -20.95
N TYR A 302 29.27 -36.42 -21.08
CA TYR A 302 28.66 -35.74 -19.94
C TYR A 302 27.31 -36.37 -19.59
N TRP A 303 26.51 -36.68 -20.60
CA TRP A 303 25.25 -37.39 -20.45
C TRP A 303 25.43 -38.74 -19.74
N ASP A 304 26.41 -39.55 -20.18
CA ASP A 304 26.70 -40.86 -19.59
C ASP A 304 27.22 -40.73 -18.16
N ASN A 305 28.12 -39.77 -17.88
CA ASN A 305 28.58 -39.47 -16.53
C ASN A 305 27.42 -39.13 -15.58
N VAL A 306 26.48 -38.27 -16.03
CA VAL A 306 25.29 -37.89 -15.25
C VAL A 306 24.40 -39.11 -15.00
N LYS A 307 24.13 -39.91 -16.03
CA LYS A 307 23.35 -41.14 -15.87
C LYS A 307 23.99 -42.08 -14.85
N GLU A 308 25.28 -42.36 -14.98
CA GLU A 308 26.00 -43.32 -14.14
C GLU A 308 26.10 -42.83 -12.69
N VAL A 309 26.46 -41.56 -12.47
CA VAL A 309 26.58 -41.00 -11.11
C VAL A 309 25.23 -40.98 -10.38
N HIS A 310 24.12 -40.76 -11.10
CA HIS A 310 22.77 -40.83 -10.52
C HIS A 310 22.34 -42.26 -10.21
N GLN A 311 22.53 -43.18 -11.16
CA GLN A 311 21.99 -44.53 -11.07
C GLN A 311 22.84 -45.43 -10.17
N ASP A 312 24.10 -45.67 -10.54
CA ASP A 312 24.94 -46.70 -9.93
C ASP A 312 26.04 -46.10 -9.03
N GLY A 313 26.27 -44.79 -9.15
CA GLY A 313 27.30 -44.06 -8.42
C GLY A 313 28.60 -43.94 -9.21
N LEU A 314 29.24 -42.78 -9.10
CA LEU A 314 30.51 -42.45 -9.73
C LEU A 314 31.25 -41.42 -8.86
N PHE A 315 32.54 -41.15 -9.14
CA PHE A 315 33.33 -40.11 -8.47
C PHE A 315 33.44 -40.28 -6.94
N GLY A 316 33.39 -41.52 -6.46
CA GLY A 316 33.44 -41.85 -5.02
C GLY A 316 32.10 -41.72 -4.29
N SER A 317 31.01 -41.43 -5.02
CA SER A 317 29.64 -41.48 -4.51
C SER A 317 28.98 -42.83 -4.82
N ILE A 318 27.99 -43.20 -4.01
CA ILE A 318 27.19 -44.42 -4.20
C ILE A 318 25.97 -44.19 -5.13
N GLY A 319 25.80 -42.97 -5.63
CA GLY A 319 24.63 -42.58 -6.42
C GLY A 319 23.32 -42.56 -5.63
N TYR A 320 22.22 -42.38 -6.34
CA TYR A 320 20.87 -42.45 -5.78
C TYR A 320 20.24 -43.85 -5.89
N ARG A 321 20.85 -44.78 -6.64
CA ARG A 321 20.42 -46.19 -6.74
C ARG A 321 18.99 -46.36 -7.25
N TYR A 322 18.68 -45.65 -8.35
CA TYR A 322 17.40 -45.75 -9.07
C TYR A 322 17.64 -45.79 -10.58
N PRO A 323 16.75 -46.42 -11.38
CA PRO A 323 16.90 -46.45 -12.83
C PRO A 323 16.72 -45.05 -13.43
N TRP A 324 17.78 -44.49 -14.01
CA TRP A 324 17.75 -43.16 -14.59
C TRP A 324 17.06 -43.17 -15.96
N SER A 325 16.09 -42.28 -16.16
CA SER A 325 15.30 -42.17 -17.39
C SER A 325 15.76 -41.01 -18.28
N ALA A 326 16.11 -41.34 -19.52
CA ALA A 326 16.42 -40.34 -20.54
C ALA A 326 15.20 -39.44 -20.84
N ASP A 327 14.00 -40.02 -20.84
CA ASP A 327 12.77 -39.29 -21.19
C ASP A 327 12.52 -38.14 -20.21
N GLU A 328 12.74 -38.36 -18.90
CA GLU A 328 12.59 -37.30 -17.89
C GLU A 328 13.60 -36.16 -18.06
N SER A 329 14.82 -36.48 -18.50
CA SER A 329 15.87 -35.48 -18.75
C SER A 329 15.58 -34.62 -19.99
N LEU A 330 14.85 -35.15 -20.96
CA LEU A 330 14.51 -34.42 -22.17
C LEU A 330 13.21 -33.61 -22.05
N ARG A 331 12.43 -33.76 -20.98
CA ARG A 331 11.21 -32.97 -20.79
C ARG A 331 11.55 -31.49 -20.62
N LEU A 332 10.88 -30.64 -21.39
CA LEU A 332 11.07 -29.19 -21.32
C LEU A 332 10.25 -28.59 -20.17
N VAL A 333 10.86 -27.64 -19.47
CA VAL A 333 10.27 -26.92 -18.33
C VAL A 333 10.54 -25.43 -18.46
N LEU A 334 9.69 -24.59 -17.85
CA LEU A 334 10.10 -23.24 -17.50
C LEU A 334 11.10 -23.34 -16.35
N ARG A 335 12.27 -22.70 -16.48
CA ARG A 335 13.35 -22.81 -15.50
C ARG A 335 12.87 -22.44 -14.10
N THR A 336 13.15 -23.30 -13.13
CA THR A 336 12.67 -23.15 -11.75
C THR A 336 13.61 -22.33 -10.87
N HIS A 337 14.86 -22.21 -11.30
CA HIS A 337 15.94 -21.49 -10.66
C HIS A 337 17.07 -21.18 -11.66
N THR A 338 17.84 -20.13 -11.41
CA THR A 338 18.99 -19.73 -12.24
C THR A 338 20.15 -20.71 -12.18
N THR A 339 20.14 -21.67 -11.25
CA THR A 339 21.21 -22.66 -11.08
C THR A 339 21.40 -23.58 -12.30
N ALA A 340 20.36 -23.73 -13.13
CA ALA A 340 20.47 -24.38 -14.43
C ALA A 340 21.49 -23.67 -15.35
N ILE A 341 21.52 -22.35 -15.32
CA ILE A 341 22.47 -21.53 -16.07
C ILE A 341 23.88 -21.70 -15.51
N SER A 342 24.01 -21.71 -14.18
CA SER A 342 25.28 -21.99 -13.50
C SER A 342 25.85 -23.35 -13.90
N ALA A 343 25.03 -24.40 -14.03
CA ALA A 343 25.47 -25.69 -14.51
C ALA A 343 26.04 -25.64 -15.93
N ALA A 344 25.35 -24.96 -16.85
CA ALA A 344 25.81 -24.80 -18.23
C ALA A 344 27.14 -24.03 -18.30
N VAL A 345 27.28 -22.95 -17.53
CA VAL A 345 28.51 -22.15 -17.49
C VAL A 345 29.66 -22.92 -16.84
N LEU A 346 29.41 -23.69 -15.78
CA LEU A 346 30.44 -24.53 -15.15
C LEU A 346 30.88 -25.68 -16.05
N ARG A 347 29.96 -26.27 -16.82
CA ARG A 347 30.30 -27.27 -17.84
C ARG A 347 31.20 -26.68 -18.91
N LYS A 348 30.91 -25.47 -19.36
CA LYS A 348 31.80 -24.73 -20.29
C LYS A 348 33.17 -24.47 -19.67
N LEU A 349 33.21 -23.98 -18.43
CA LEU A 349 34.46 -23.74 -17.69
C LEU A 349 35.33 -25.00 -17.62
N ALA A 350 34.72 -26.19 -17.47
CA ALA A 350 35.45 -27.46 -17.42
C ALA A 350 36.26 -27.76 -18.69
N SER A 351 35.80 -27.27 -19.85
CA SER A 351 36.51 -27.40 -21.13
C SER A 351 37.57 -26.32 -21.33
N GLU A 352 37.51 -25.20 -20.60
CA GLU A 352 38.48 -24.11 -20.71
C GLU A 352 39.83 -24.48 -20.07
N LYS A 353 40.90 -23.84 -20.56
CA LYS A 353 42.27 -24.06 -20.11
C LYS A 353 42.92 -22.72 -19.79
N GLY A 354 43.28 -22.56 -18.53
CA GLY A 354 44.09 -21.47 -18.03
C GLY A 354 45.57 -21.64 -18.37
N PRO A 355 46.44 -20.72 -17.90
CA PRO A 355 47.88 -20.73 -18.19
C PRO A 355 48.61 -21.99 -17.74
N ASP A 356 48.10 -22.69 -16.73
CA ASP A 356 48.64 -23.93 -16.17
C ASP A 356 48.02 -25.19 -16.80
N GLY A 357 47.18 -25.03 -17.83
CA GLY A 357 46.49 -26.14 -18.51
C GLY A 357 45.28 -26.68 -17.75
N ARG A 358 44.85 -26.03 -16.66
CA ARG A 358 43.70 -26.43 -15.84
C ARG A 358 42.54 -25.45 -16.04
N PRO A 359 41.28 -25.82 -15.77
CA PRO A 359 40.18 -24.85 -15.75
C PRO A 359 40.53 -23.66 -14.84
N PRO A 360 40.42 -22.41 -15.33
CA PRO A 360 40.81 -21.24 -14.53
C PRO A 360 39.79 -21.00 -13.39
N PRO A 361 40.20 -20.38 -12.27
CA PRO A 361 39.25 -19.84 -11.30
C PRO A 361 38.31 -18.83 -11.93
N ALA A 362 37.05 -18.83 -11.50
CA ALA A 362 36.02 -17.97 -12.08
C ALA A 362 34.98 -17.53 -11.05
N ARG A 363 34.40 -16.36 -11.30
CA ARG A 363 33.32 -15.76 -10.50
C ARG A 363 32.19 -15.36 -11.41
N TYR A 364 31.04 -15.99 -11.25
CA TYR A 364 29.88 -15.81 -12.11
C TYR A 364 28.67 -15.36 -11.32
N PHE A 365 27.82 -14.53 -11.93
CA PHE A 365 26.55 -14.18 -11.34
C PHE A 365 25.46 -14.07 -12.40
N SER A 366 24.21 -14.19 -11.98
CA SER A 366 23.06 -13.87 -12.81
C SER A 366 21.93 -13.28 -11.99
N ILE A 367 21.12 -12.44 -12.64
CA ILE A 367 19.87 -11.94 -12.07
C ILE A 367 18.79 -12.04 -13.12
N ASP A 368 17.93 -13.04 -12.97
CA ASP A 368 16.88 -13.27 -13.95
C ASP A 368 15.64 -13.98 -13.40
N ARG A 369 14.58 -13.96 -14.21
CA ARG A 369 13.27 -14.48 -13.85
C ARG A 369 13.22 -16.01 -13.84
N VAL A 370 12.59 -16.58 -12.82
CA VAL A 370 12.37 -18.01 -12.66
C VAL A 370 10.88 -18.27 -12.44
N PHE A 371 10.44 -19.51 -12.67
CA PHE A 371 9.04 -19.89 -12.70
C PHE A 371 8.78 -21.09 -11.79
N ARG A 372 7.77 -20.98 -10.92
CA ARG A 372 7.37 -22.07 -10.03
C ARG A 372 5.85 -22.18 -10.02
N ASN A 373 5.34 -23.40 -10.09
CA ASN A 373 3.90 -23.66 -10.09
C ASN A 373 3.30 -23.57 -8.67
N GLU A 374 3.70 -22.54 -7.92
CA GLU A 374 3.21 -22.30 -6.57
C GLU A 374 1.93 -21.45 -6.62
N SER A 375 1.05 -21.65 -5.63
CA SER A 375 -0.15 -20.84 -5.50
C SER A 375 0.21 -19.39 -5.21
N VAL A 376 -0.30 -18.46 -6.01
CA VAL A 376 -0.01 -17.03 -5.87
C VAL A 376 -0.70 -16.46 -4.62
N ASP A 377 0.08 -15.84 -3.74
CA ASP A 377 -0.41 -15.20 -2.52
C ASP A 377 0.20 -13.79 -2.33
N ALA A 378 0.19 -13.25 -1.11
CA ALA A 378 0.76 -11.92 -0.82
C ALA A 378 2.30 -11.91 -0.82
N THR A 379 2.93 -13.06 -0.73
CA THR A 379 4.38 -13.28 -0.57
C THR A 379 5.02 -14.12 -1.67
N HIS A 380 4.22 -14.89 -2.42
CA HIS A 380 4.67 -15.80 -3.48
C HIS A 380 4.02 -15.43 -4.81
N LEU A 381 4.83 -15.39 -5.87
CA LEU A 381 4.39 -15.26 -7.26
C LEU A 381 4.82 -16.51 -8.03
N ALA A 382 4.05 -16.86 -9.06
CA ALA A 382 4.42 -17.94 -9.98
C ALA A 382 5.67 -17.61 -10.81
N GLU A 383 6.01 -16.32 -10.94
CA GLU A 383 7.24 -15.83 -11.54
C GLU A 383 7.87 -14.74 -10.67
N PHE A 384 9.19 -14.81 -10.47
CA PHE A 384 9.96 -13.85 -9.67
C PHE A 384 11.42 -13.85 -10.12
N HIS A 385 12.24 -12.91 -9.67
CA HIS A 385 13.65 -12.84 -10.06
C HIS A 385 14.55 -13.46 -8.99
N GLN A 386 15.40 -14.39 -9.42
CA GLN A 386 16.45 -14.97 -8.61
C GLN A 386 17.77 -14.27 -8.95
N VAL A 387 18.47 -13.87 -7.89
CA VAL A 387 19.86 -13.44 -7.92
C VAL A 387 20.70 -14.64 -7.50
N GLU A 388 21.71 -14.99 -8.29
CA GLU A 388 22.60 -16.10 -7.99
C GLU A 388 24.06 -15.72 -8.25
N GLY A 389 24.94 -16.15 -7.36
CA GLY A 389 26.38 -16.05 -7.51
C GLY A 389 27.06 -17.40 -7.36
N VAL A 390 28.17 -17.57 -8.09
CA VAL A 390 28.96 -18.79 -8.16
C VAL A 390 30.44 -18.42 -8.14
N ILE A 391 31.25 -19.08 -7.31
CA ILE A 391 32.71 -18.93 -7.30
C ILE A 391 33.32 -20.32 -7.47
N ALA A 392 34.06 -20.54 -8.55
CA ALA A 392 34.84 -21.74 -8.80
C ALA A 392 36.31 -21.43 -8.55
N ASP A 393 36.94 -22.13 -7.61
CA ASP A 393 38.36 -21.93 -7.28
C ASP A 393 38.95 -23.17 -6.59
N TYR A 394 40.27 -23.17 -6.44
CA TYR A 394 41.02 -24.20 -5.74
C TYR A 394 41.15 -23.84 -4.25
N GLY A 395 40.92 -24.82 -3.37
CA GLY A 395 41.08 -24.63 -1.92
C GLY A 395 39.92 -23.93 -1.20
N LEU A 396 38.76 -23.79 -1.85
CA LEU A 396 37.57 -23.23 -1.20
C LEU A 396 37.10 -24.06 0.00
N THR A 397 36.68 -23.36 1.07
CA THR A 397 36.19 -23.94 2.33
C THR A 397 34.85 -23.37 2.75
N LEU A 398 34.12 -24.03 3.64
CA LEU A 398 32.86 -23.48 4.14
C LEU A 398 33.04 -22.13 4.88
N GLY A 399 34.13 -21.98 5.63
CA GLY A 399 34.44 -20.73 6.33
C GLY A 399 34.66 -19.56 5.37
N GLY A 400 35.34 -19.81 4.24
CA GLY A 400 35.51 -18.79 3.19
C GLY A 400 34.20 -18.35 2.55
N LEU A 401 33.21 -19.27 2.43
CA LEU A 401 31.87 -18.93 1.95
C LEU A 401 31.16 -17.99 2.94
N MET A 402 31.22 -18.30 4.24
CA MET A 402 30.60 -17.49 5.30
C MET A 402 31.19 -16.07 5.34
N GLU A 403 32.52 -15.96 5.30
CA GLU A 403 33.22 -14.66 5.25
C GLU A 403 32.85 -13.87 3.99
N PHE A 404 32.83 -14.55 2.83
CA PHE A 404 32.40 -13.91 1.59
C PHE A 404 30.96 -13.39 1.69
N MET A 405 30.04 -14.15 2.30
CA MET A 405 28.66 -13.71 2.51
C MET A 405 28.57 -12.46 3.40
N GLU A 406 29.37 -12.38 4.46
CA GLU A 406 29.43 -11.18 5.32
C GLU A 406 29.88 -9.94 4.52
N ILE A 407 30.88 -10.10 3.63
CA ILE A 407 31.34 -9.01 2.75
C ILE A 407 30.27 -8.62 1.73
N PHE A 408 29.65 -9.61 1.07
CA PHE A 408 28.63 -9.42 0.04
C PHE A 408 27.39 -8.70 0.62
N PHE A 409 26.87 -9.17 1.75
CA PHE A 409 25.73 -8.54 2.42
C PHE A 409 26.09 -7.20 3.09
N GLY A 410 27.34 -7.04 3.55
CA GLY A 410 27.84 -5.78 4.08
C GLY A 410 27.79 -4.64 3.05
N LYS A 411 28.05 -4.92 1.76
CA LYS A 411 27.87 -3.95 0.66
C LYS A 411 26.43 -3.49 0.46
N MET A 412 25.46 -4.26 0.95
CA MET A 412 24.02 -3.93 0.94
C MET A 412 23.55 -3.28 2.26
N GLY A 413 24.47 -3.03 3.19
CA GLY A 413 24.14 -2.52 4.54
C GLY A 413 23.49 -3.57 5.45
N ILE A 414 23.57 -4.86 5.10
CA ILE A 414 23.04 -5.95 5.91
C ILE A 414 24.20 -6.54 6.72
N THR A 415 24.12 -6.43 8.05
CA THR A 415 25.13 -6.92 8.99
C THR A 415 24.57 -8.04 9.87
N ASP A 416 25.42 -8.55 10.78
CA ASP A 416 25.03 -9.51 11.82
C ASP A 416 24.43 -10.81 11.26
N LEU A 417 25.11 -11.38 10.26
CA LEU A 417 24.67 -12.62 9.63
C LEU A 417 24.68 -13.80 10.61
N LYS A 418 23.71 -14.69 10.43
CA LYS A 418 23.63 -15.99 11.10
C LYS A 418 23.45 -17.07 10.04
N PHE A 419 24.14 -18.18 10.22
CA PHE A 419 24.14 -19.30 9.29
C PHE A 419 23.49 -20.51 9.94
N LYS A 420 22.56 -21.14 9.23
CA LYS A 420 21.83 -22.33 9.68
C LYS A 420 22.08 -23.46 8.68
N PRO A 421 22.55 -24.65 9.11
CA PRO A 421 22.66 -25.81 8.22
C PRO A 421 21.33 -26.10 7.52
N ALA A 422 21.41 -26.38 6.22
CA ALA A 422 20.26 -26.63 5.38
C ALA A 422 20.52 -27.86 4.49
N TYR A 423 19.56 -28.18 3.62
CA TYR A 423 19.70 -29.22 2.61
C TYR A 423 19.33 -28.63 1.26
N ASN A 424 20.25 -28.70 0.30
CA ASN A 424 19.92 -28.63 -1.12
C ASN A 424 20.52 -29.88 -1.80
N PRO A 425 19.84 -30.50 -2.77
CA PRO A 425 20.33 -31.73 -3.40
C PRO A 425 21.71 -31.59 -4.05
N TYR A 426 22.01 -30.38 -4.53
CA TYR A 426 23.21 -30.05 -5.29
C TYR A 426 24.34 -29.43 -4.47
N THR A 427 24.18 -29.23 -3.15
CA THR A 427 25.24 -28.69 -2.29
C THR A 427 25.51 -29.54 -1.04
N GLU A 428 26.79 -29.71 -0.71
CA GLU A 428 27.28 -30.37 0.50
C GLU A 428 28.63 -29.77 0.91
N PRO A 429 28.72 -29.02 2.03
CA PRO A 429 27.63 -28.61 2.94
C PRO A 429 26.73 -27.49 2.37
N SER A 430 25.54 -27.34 2.95
CA SER A 430 24.54 -26.29 2.63
C SER A 430 24.18 -25.45 3.85
N MET A 431 23.87 -24.16 3.65
CA MET A 431 23.42 -23.25 4.70
C MET A 431 22.42 -22.20 4.22
N GLU A 432 21.39 -21.94 5.03
CA GLU A 432 20.56 -20.75 4.96
C GLU A 432 21.24 -19.58 5.68
N ILE A 433 21.02 -18.37 5.16
CA ILE A 433 21.60 -17.14 5.67
C ILE A 433 20.47 -16.27 6.23
N PHE A 434 20.67 -15.80 7.46
CA PHE A 434 19.72 -14.98 8.20
C PHE A 434 20.36 -13.67 8.65
N SER A 435 19.57 -12.61 8.74
CA SER A 435 19.96 -11.35 9.40
C SER A 435 18.79 -10.78 10.20
N TYR A 436 19.11 -10.04 11.26
CA TYR A 436 18.10 -9.45 12.12
C TYR A 436 17.58 -8.13 11.53
N HIS A 437 16.30 -8.11 11.16
CA HIS A 437 15.69 -6.93 10.57
C HIS A 437 15.10 -6.02 11.66
N LYS A 438 15.76 -4.88 11.92
CA LYS A 438 15.37 -3.92 12.98
C LYS A 438 13.92 -3.44 12.85
N GLY A 439 13.46 -3.13 11.64
CA GLY A 439 12.09 -2.64 11.42
C GLY A 439 10.99 -3.69 11.61
N LEU A 440 11.33 -4.99 11.54
CA LEU A 440 10.39 -6.10 11.73
C LEU A 440 10.59 -6.79 13.08
N ASN A 441 11.61 -6.39 13.84
CA ASN A 441 11.99 -6.94 15.14
C ASN A 441 12.12 -8.49 15.14
N LYS A 442 12.61 -9.07 14.04
CA LYS A 442 12.73 -10.52 13.86
C LYS A 442 13.93 -10.89 12.99
N LEU A 443 14.38 -12.12 13.15
CA LEU A 443 15.36 -12.75 12.27
C LEU A 443 14.67 -13.12 10.95
N VAL A 444 15.25 -12.71 9.83
CA VAL A 444 14.70 -12.92 8.48
C VAL A 444 15.71 -13.68 7.64
N GLU A 445 15.22 -14.68 6.89
CA GLU A 445 16.01 -15.38 5.89
C GLU A 445 16.27 -14.46 4.68
N ILE A 446 17.55 -14.25 4.37
CA ILE A 446 18.00 -13.33 3.32
C ILE A 446 18.64 -14.05 2.13
N GLY A 447 18.90 -15.35 2.24
CA GLY A 447 19.45 -16.16 1.16
C GLY A 447 19.73 -17.60 1.55
N ASN A 448 20.08 -18.41 0.56
CA ASN A 448 20.51 -19.80 0.71
C ASN A 448 21.82 -20.00 -0.05
N SER A 449 22.70 -20.87 0.45
CA SER A 449 24.03 -21.09 -0.11
C SER A 449 24.57 -22.48 0.20
N GLY A 450 25.67 -22.86 -0.47
CA GLY A 450 26.40 -24.07 -0.16
C GLY A 450 27.60 -24.28 -1.07
N MET A 451 28.25 -25.43 -0.92
CA MET A 451 29.34 -25.89 -1.78
C MET A 451 28.80 -26.95 -2.74
N PHE A 452 28.94 -26.77 -4.06
CA PHE A 452 28.39 -27.73 -5.02
C PHE A 452 29.03 -29.12 -4.84
N ARG A 453 28.19 -30.14 -5.00
CA ARG A 453 28.55 -31.53 -4.77
C ARG A 453 29.57 -32.04 -5.80
N PRO A 454 30.51 -32.91 -5.41
CA PRO A 454 31.44 -33.54 -6.36
C PRO A 454 30.74 -34.31 -7.48
N GLU A 455 29.60 -34.95 -7.20
CA GLU A 455 28.82 -35.68 -8.20
C GLU A 455 28.32 -34.81 -9.34
N MET A 456 28.01 -33.53 -9.05
CA MET A 456 27.65 -32.52 -10.04
C MET A 456 28.90 -32.07 -10.82
N LEU A 457 29.96 -31.68 -10.11
CA LEU A 457 31.13 -31.02 -10.70
C LEU A 457 32.04 -31.98 -11.49
N GLU A 458 32.34 -33.15 -10.94
CA GLU A 458 33.22 -34.13 -11.59
C GLU A 458 32.53 -34.75 -12.82
N ALA A 459 31.20 -34.89 -12.82
CA ALA A 459 30.45 -35.31 -14.00
C ALA A 459 30.63 -34.33 -15.16
N MET A 460 30.67 -33.02 -14.88
CA MET A 460 30.98 -31.96 -15.86
C MET A 460 32.43 -31.99 -16.35
N GLY A 461 33.32 -32.75 -15.70
CA GLY A 461 34.75 -32.81 -16.03
C GLY A 461 35.61 -31.78 -15.29
N LEU A 462 35.08 -31.09 -14.28
CA LEU A 462 35.90 -30.27 -13.39
C LEU A 462 36.82 -31.17 -12.55
N PRO A 463 38.06 -30.74 -12.27
CA PRO A 463 38.99 -31.54 -11.49
C PRO A 463 38.55 -31.62 -10.03
N LYS A 464 38.79 -32.77 -9.39
CA LYS A 464 38.37 -33.09 -8.02
C LYS A 464 38.75 -32.06 -6.93
N ASP A 465 39.83 -31.33 -7.13
CA ASP A 465 40.32 -30.31 -6.20
C ASP A 465 39.81 -28.89 -6.50
N MET A 466 39.14 -28.67 -7.63
CA MET A 466 38.35 -27.46 -7.86
C MET A 466 37.02 -27.58 -7.14
N ARG A 467 36.73 -26.59 -6.30
CA ARG A 467 35.50 -26.51 -5.53
C ARG A 467 34.70 -25.30 -5.98
N VAL A 468 33.39 -25.36 -5.77
CA VAL A 468 32.50 -24.30 -6.23
C VAL A 468 31.54 -23.89 -5.12
N TYR A 469 31.49 -22.60 -4.81
CA TYR A 469 30.42 -22.00 -4.02
C TYR A 469 29.23 -21.69 -4.91
N GLY A 470 28.02 -21.87 -4.39
CA GLY A 470 26.78 -21.35 -4.97
C GLY A 470 25.94 -20.70 -3.90
N TRP A 471 25.34 -19.55 -4.21
CA TRP A 471 24.35 -18.90 -3.34
C TRP A 471 23.32 -18.16 -4.16
N GLY A 472 22.11 -18.05 -3.60
CA GLY A 472 21.02 -17.34 -4.22
C GLY A 472 20.10 -16.66 -3.23
N LEU A 473 19.40 -15.65 -3.73
CA LEU A 473 18.40 -14.89 -3.02
C LEU A 473 17.36 -14.32 -4.00
N SER A 474 16.15 -14.04 -3.51
CA SER A 474 15.12 -13.35 -4.30
C SER A 474 15.45 -11.87 -4.42
N LEU A 475 15.21 -11.26 -5.58
CA LEU A 475 15.31 -9.81 -5.76
C LEU A 475 14.13 -9.06 -5.12
N GLU A 476 12.94 -9.66 -5.14
CA GLU A 476 11.70 -9.06 -4.66
C GLU A 476 11.72 -8.85 -3.16
N ARG A 477 12.17 -9.83 -2.36
CA ARG A 477 12.13 -9.73 -0.89
C ARG A 477 12.96 -8.56 -0.34
N PRO A 478 14.23 -8.35 -0.73
CA PRO A 478 15.00 -7.15 -0.35
C PRO A 478 14.34 -5.86 -0.85
N THR A 479 13.77 -5.86 -2.06
CA THR A 479 13.08 -4.70 -2.63
C THR A 479 11.84 -4.33 -1.81
N MET A 480 11.02 -5.31 -1.45
CA MET A 480 9.84 -5.12 -0.61
C MET A 480 10.21 -4.53 0.75
N ILE A 481 11.27 -5.05 1.38
CA ILE A 481 11.77 -4.53 2.65
C ILE A 481 12.25 -3.07 2.49
N LYS A 482 13.06 -2.78 1.47
CA LYS A 482 13.63 -1.44 1.21
C LYS A 482 12.54 -0.38 0.96
N TYR A 483 11.45 -0.76 0.30
CA TYR A 483 10.34 0.14 -0.03
C TYR A 483 9.13 0.04 0.91
N GLY A 484 9.19 -0.78 1.96
CA GLY A 484 8.08 -0.95 2.92
C GLY A 484 6.82 -1.58 2.32
N ILE A 485 6.97 -2.46 1.33
CA ILE A 485 5.88 -3.14 0.63
C ILE A 485 5.59 -4.47 1.33
N SER A 486 4.33 -4.71 1.69
CA SER A 486 3.90 -5.95 2.35
C SER A 486 3.35 -7.01 1.38
N ASN A 487 2.94 -6.61 0.18
CA ASN A 487 2.33 -7.47 -0.82
C ASN A 487 3.11 -7.42 -2.14
N ILE A 488 3.68 -8.55 -2.55
CA ILE A 488 4.55 -8.66 -3.72
C ILE A 488 3.86 -8.22 -5.03
N ARG A 489 2.53 -8.34 -5.10
CA ARG A 489 1.72 -7.95 -6.27
C ARG A 489 1.62 -6.43 -6.47
N GLU A 490 1.92 -5.66 -5.43
CA GLU A 490 2.04 -4.19 -5.52
C GLU A 490 3.41 -3.78 -6.07
N LEU A 491 4.39 -4.69 -6.01
CA LEU A 491 5.73 -4.48 -6.54
C LEU A 491 5.87 -4.99 -7.98
N LEU A 492 5.34 -6.16 -8.33
CA LEU A 492 5.54 -6.80 -9.63
C LEU A 492 4.22 -7.26 -10.26
N GLY A 493 4.00 -6.88 -11.52
CA GLY A 493 2.87 -7.32 -12.35
C GLY A 493 2.09 -6.15 -12.99
N HIS A 494 1.07 -6.48 -13.77
CA HIS A 494 0.23 -5.50 -14.47
C HIS A 494 -0.65 -4.64 -13.54
N LYS A 495 -0.75 -5.01 -12.25
CA LYS A 495 -1.56 -4.31 -11.24
C LYS A 495 -0.78 -3.29 -10.42
N VAL A 496 0.50 -3.08 -10.72
CA VAL A 496 1.36 -2.13 -10.00
C VAL A 496 0.84 -0.69 -10.18
N ASP A 497 0.79 0.08 -9.10
CA ASP A 497 0.45 1.50 -9.16
C ASP A 497 1.57 2.27 -9.89
N LEU A 498 1.25 2.88 -11.03
CA LEU A 498 2.19 3.75 -11.75
C LEU A 498 2.59 4.98 -10.93
N GLY A 499 1.72 5.46 -10.05
CA GLY A 499 2.03 6.52 -9.09
C GLY A 499 3.14 6.11 -8.13
N PHE A 500 3.11 4.87 -7.62
CA PHE A 500 4.19 4.28 -6.84
C PHE A 500 5.50 4.27 -7.64
N ILE A 501 5.50 3.84 -8.91
CA ILE A 501 6.71 3.86 -9.75
C ILE A 501 7.27 5.28 -9.91
N LYS A 502 6.41 6.26 -10.19
CA LYS A 502 6.79 7.66 -10.46
C LYS A 502 7.33 8.37 -9.21
N ARG A 503 6.71 8.17 -8.06
CA ARG A 503 7.06 8.87 -6.81
C ARG A 503 8.31 8.31 -6.14
N ASN A 504 8.65 7.04 -6.40
CA ASN A 504 9.78 6.43 -5.72
C ASN A 504 11.12 6.98 -6.22
N PRO A 505 12.03 7.38 -5.31
CA PRO A 505 13.30 7.96 -5.67
C PRO A 505 14.13 7.00 -6.53
N ALA A 506 15.06 7.57 -7.32
CA ALA A 506 16.12 6.77 -7.92
C ALA A 506 16.89 6.08 -6.80
N VAL A 507 17.17 4.78 -6.92
CA VAL A 507 18.03 4.08 -5.97
C VAL A 507 19.43 4.66 -6.14
N ARG A 508 19.80 5.53 -5.21
CA ARG A 508 21.20 5.79 -4.89
C ARG A 508 21.43 5.06 -3.58
N LEU A 509 22.60 4.43 -3.45
CA LEU A 509 23.10 3.95 -2.18
C LEU A 509 22.69 4.96 -1.11
N ASP A 510 21.91 4.53 -0.12
CA ASP A 510 21.92 5.20 1.18
C ASP A 510 23.33 4.93 1.71
N LYS A 511 24.32 5.66 1.17
CA LYS A 511 25.63 5.78 1.78
C LYS A 511 25.33 6.47 3.10
N ASN A 512 25.15 5.66 4.14
CA ASN A 512 25.30 6.11 5.51
C ASN A 512 26.62 6.86 5.66
#